data_AF-A0ABD7SQV6-F1
#
_entry.id   AF-A0ABD7SQV6-F1
#
_cell.length_a   1.000
_cell.length_b   1.000
_cell.length_c   1.000
_cell.angle_alpha   90.00
_cell.angle_beta   90.00
_cell.angle_gamma   90.00
#
_symmetry.space_group_name_H-M   'P 1'
#
loop_
_entity.id
_entity.type
_entity.pdbx_description
1 polymer ?
#
loop_
_entity_poly.entity_id
_entity_poly.type
_entity_poly.pdbx_seq_one_letter_code
_entity_poly.pdbx_strand_id
1 'polypeptide(L)'
;MAKKVSNLDRKTSKQDAKVAILTFLKSNGFTKAKGQYARPSQLGYAAFPNYDMAPQGAAFSVQAILRELVSEGIIEWEGDGKNQSGYWLIKEVGSDA
;
A
#
# COMPACT_ATOMS: atom_id res chain seq x y z
N MET A 1 1.67 31.84 9.95
CA MET A 1 1.51 30.56 10.69
C MET A 1 0.65 29.64 9.85
N ALA A 2 1.19 28.52 9.36
CA ALA A 2 0.40 27.57 8.56
C ALA A 2 -0.64 26.90 9.47
N LYS A 3 -1.92 27.07 9.14
CA LYS A 3 -3.05 26.45 9.86
C LYS A 3 -2.86 24.93 9.78
N LYS A 4 -2.67 24.24 10.91
CA LYS A 4 -2.67 22.77 10.96
C LYS A 4 -4.03 22.29 10.48
N VAL A 5 -4.09 21.75 9.26
CA VAL A 5 -5.29 21.12 8.72
C VAL A 5 -5.50 19.82 9.49
N SER A 6 -6.60 19.74 10.23
CA SER A 6 -7.04 18.56 10.96
C SER A 6 -7.17 17.37 10.00
N ASN A 7 -6.83 16.15 10.43
CA ASN A 7 -7.04 14.93 9.62
C ASN A 7 -8.53 14.76 9.23
N LEU A 8 -9.47 15.39 9.94
CA LEU A 8 -10.91 15.39 9.63
C LEU A 8 -11.26 16.13 8.33
N ASP A 9 -10.46 17.15 7.97
CA ASP A 9 -10.67 17.93 6.75
C ASP A 9 -10.02 17.27 5.53
N ARG A 10 -9.18 16.26 5.76
CA ARG A 10 -8.45 15.57 4.71
C ARG A 10 -9.32 14.43 4.20
N LYS A 11 -9.46 14.35 2.88
CA LYS A 11 -10.25 13.32 2.20
C LYS A 11 -9.37 12.65 1.15
N THR A 12 -9.01 11.40 1.40
CA THR A 12 -8.51 10.50 0.36
C THR A 12 -9.59 9.47 0.10
N SER A 13 -10.04 9.35 -1.15
CA SER A 13 -10.99 8.30 -1.50
C SER A 13 -10.28 6.95 -1.51
N LYS A 14 -11.05 5.86 -1.35
CA LYS A 14 -10.53 4.50 -1.45
C LYS A 14 -9.83 4.25 -2.80
N GLN A 15 -10.36 4.83 -3.88
CA GLN A 15 -9.79 4.70 -5.21
C GLN A 15 -8.45 5.44 -5.34
N ASP A 16 -8.35 6.65 -4.78
CA ASP A 16 -7.09 7.41 -4.79
C ASP A 16 -6.01 6.69 -4.00
N ALA A 17 -6.37 6.11 -2.85
CA ALA A 17 -5.46 5.30 -2.04
C ALA A 17 -4.97 4.05 -2.78
N LYS A 18 -5.85 3.35 -3.53
CA LYS A 18 -5.46 2.25 -4.42
C LYS A 18 -4.44 2.71 -5.46
N VAL A 19 -4.74 3.80 -6.17
CA VAL A 19 -3.85 4.34 -7.23
C VAL A 19 -2.50 4.75 -6.64
N ALA A 20 -2.49 5.37 -5.46
CA ALA A 20 -1.26 5.78 -4.80
C ALA A 20 -0.40 4.59 -4.37
N ILE A 21 -1.01 3.54 -3.80
CA ILE A 21 -0.33 2.27 -3.46
C ILE A 21 0.28 1.63 -4.72
N LEU A 22 -0.50 1.50 -5.79
CA LEU A 22 -0.03 0.87 -7.02
C LEU A 22 1.08 1.69 -7.69
N THR A 23 0.95 3.02 -7.72
CA THR A 23 1.99 3.93 -8.22
C THR A 23 3.26 3.76 -7.40
N PHE A 24 3.16 3.74 -6.07
CA PHE A 24 4.30 3.54 -5.18
C PHE A 24 5.00 2.21 -5.43
N LEU A 25 4.24 1.11 -5.56
CA LEU A 25 4.78 -0.21 -5.88
C LEU A 25 5.49 -0.24 -7.23
N LYS A 26 4.89 0.35 -8.27
CA LYS A 26 5.47 0.41 -9.62
C LYS A 26 6.74 1.26 -9.66
N SER A 27 6.69 2.48 -9.12
CA SER A 27 7.80 3.44 -9.18
C SER A 27 9.03 2.96 -8.43
N ASN A 28 8.86 2.19 -7.35
CA ASN A 28 9.97 1.61 -6.60
C ASN A 28 10.40 0.23 -7.11
N GLY A 29 9.72 -0.32 -8.12
CA GLY A 29 10.04 -1.64 -8.65
C GLY A 29 9.81 -2.77 -7.65
N PHE A 30 8.81 -2.64 -6.76
CA PHE A 30 8.42 -3.69 -5.82
C PHE A 30 7.71 -4.83 -6.56
N THR A 31 8.52 -5.67 -7.21
CA THR A 31 8.08 -6.87 -7.93
C THR A 31 8.79 -8.10 -7.38
N LYS A 32 8.15 -9.25 -7.56
CA LYS A 32 8.70 -10.55 -7.16
C LYS A 32 10.05 -10.82 -7.82
N ALA A 33 10.17 -10.52 -9.11
CA ALA A 33 11.38 -10.74 -9.89
C ALA A 33 12.61 -9.99 -9.34
N LYS A 34 12.40 -8.86 -8.66
CA LYS A 34 13.48 -8.07 -8.06
C LYS A 34 13.78 -8.44 -6.60
N GLY A 35 12.96 -9.29 -5.97
CA GLY A 35 13.06 -9.56 -4.53
C GLY A 35 12.94 -8.28 -3.69
N GLN A 36 12.23 -7.28 -4.22
CA GLN A 36 12.05 -5.98 -3.58
C GLN A 36 10.61 -5.86 -3.07
N TYR A 37 10.50 -5.35 -1.86
CA TYR A 37 9.33 -5.58 -1.03
C TYR A 37 8.89 -4.31 -0.31
N ALA A 38 7.58 -4.00 -0.36
CA ALA A 38 7.03 -2.90 0.40
C ALA A 38 6.54 -3.36 1.78
N ARG A 39 6.94 -2.64 2.83
CA ARG A 39 6.41 -2.83 4.19
C ARG A 39 5.02 -2.20 4.31
N PRO A 40 4.13 -2.75 5.15
CA PRO A 40 2.79 -2.18 5.39
C PRO A 40 2.80 -0.70 5.78
N SER A 41 3.79 -0.26 6.57
CA SER A 41 3.93 1.15 6.96
C SER A 41 4.22 2.07 5.79
N GLN A 42 5.06 1.64 4.83
CA GLN A 42 5.36 2.40 3.62
C GLN A 42 4.11 2.57 2.75
N LEU A 43 3.29 1.52 2.66
CA LEU A 43 2.03 1.55 1.92
C LEU A 43 1.00 2.46 2.59
N GLY A 44 0.99 2.54 3.92
CA GLY A 44 0.14 3.48 4.65
C GLY A 44 0.47 4.94 4.36
N TYR A 45 1.76 5.29 4.40
CA TYR A 45 2.20 6.64 4.02
C TYR A 45 1.97 6.95 2.54
N ALA A 46 2.14 5.97 1.66
CA ALA A 46 1.86 6.13 0.23
C ALA A 46 0.35 6.33 -0.03
N ALA A 47 -0.51 5.56 0.64
CA ALA A 47 -1.96 5.66 0.50
C ALA A 47 -2.52 6.99 1.02
N PHE A 48 -1.91 7.54 2.06
CA PHE A 48 -2.39 8.74 2.77
C PHE A 48 -1.25 9.75 2.98
N PRO A 49 -0.66 10.29 1.90
CA PRO A 49 0.56 11.12 1.97
C PRO A 49 0.34 12.42 2.72
N ASN A 50 -0.89 12.91 2.69
CA ASN A 50 -1.30 14.09 3.39
C ASN A 50 -1.96 13.73 4.72
N TYR A 51 -1.59 12.71 5.47
CA TYR A 51 -2.18 12.51 6.81
C TYR A 51 -1.09 12.45 7.87
N ASP A 52 -1.33 13.14 8.98
CA ASP A 52 -0.46 13.08 10.16
C ASP A 52 -0.91 11.85 10.97
N MET A 53 -0.54 10.66 10.50
CA MET A 53 -1.15 9.40 10.95
C MET A 53 -0.46 8.81 12.18
N ALA A 54 -1.25 8.59 13.24
CA ALA A 54 -0.99 7.58 14.27
C ALA A 54 -1.51 6.20 13.80
N PRO A 55 -0.90 5.08 14.24
CA PRO A 55 -0.79 3.87 13.42
C PRO A 55 -2.03 2.99 13.26
N GLN A 56 -3.16 3.22 13.95
CA GLN A 56 -4.24 2.22 14.01
C GLN A 56 -5.34 2.39 12.94
N GLY A 57 -5.96 3.58 12.83
CA GLY A 57 -7.09 3.77 11.92
C GLY A 57 -6.71 3.62 10.44
N ALA A 58 -5.54 4.16 10.08
CA ALA A 58 -4.98 4.04 8.75
C ALA A 58 -4.60 2.60 8.40
N ALA A 59 -4.02 1.86 9.35
CA ALA A 59 -3.59 0.48 9.10
C ALA A 59 -4.76 -0.43 8.72
N PHE A 60 -5.92 -0.29 9.36
CA PHE A 60 -7.11 -1.07 8.99
C PHE A 60 -7.63 -0.70 7.59
N SER A 61 -7.68 0.60 7.25
CA SER A 61 -8.10 1.04 5.91
C SER A 61 -7.13 0.56 4.83
N VAL A 62 -5.82 0.65 5.07
CA VAL A 62 -4.78 0.13 4.16
C VAL A 62 -4.92 -1.38 4.00
N GLN A 63 -5.09 -2.14 5.09
CA GLN A 63 -5.29 -3.59 5.00
C GLN A 63 -6.52 -3.97 4.18
N ALA A 64 -7.64 -3.26 4.34
CA ALA A 64 -8.84 -3.50 3.54
C ALA A 64 -8.58 -3.27 2.04
N ILE A 65 -7.86 -2.20 1.70
CA ILE A 65 -7.46 -1.90 0.31
C ILE A 65 -6.53 -2.99 -0.25
N LEU A 66 -5.55 -3.42 0.54
CA LEU A 66 -4.59 -4.45 0.12
C LEU A 66 -5.28 -5.80 -0.10
N ARG A 67 -6.22 -6.21 0.75
CA ARG A 67 -7.03 -7.42 0.55
C ARG A 67 -7.82 -7.38 -0.74
N GLU A 68 -8.38 -6.23 -1.09
CA GLU A 68 -9.13 -6.07 -2.33
C GLU A 68 -8.21 -6.15 -3.55
N LEU A 69 -7.04 -5.50 -3.52
CA LEU A 69 -6.05 -5.61 -4.60
C LEU A 69 -5.51 -7.05 -4.78
N VAL A 70 -5.44 -7.83 -3.70
CA VAL A 70 -5.16 -9.27 -3.77
C VAL A 70 -6.31 -10.03 -4.41
N SER A 71 -7.56 -9.73 -4.03
CA SER A 71 -8.74 -10.37 -4.62
C SER A 71 -8.89 -10.05 -6.11
N GLU A 72 -8.44 -8.87 -6.54
CA GLU A 72 -8.36 -8.44 -7.94
C GLU A 72 -7.14 -9.06 -8.67
N GLY A 73 -6.26 -9.77 -7.96
CA GLY A 73 -5.07 -10.40 -8.53
C GLY A 73 -3.98 -9.44 -8.96
N ILE A 74 -4.00 -8.19 -8.49
CA ILE A 74 -3.06 -7.13 -8.88
C ILE A 74 -1.78 -7.18 -8.03
N ILE A 75 -1.92 -7.50 -6.75
CA ILE A 75 -0.80 -7.65 -5.82
C ILE A 75 -0.84 -9.01 -5.15
N GLU A 76 0.29 -9.45 -4.62
CA GLU A 76 0.38 -10.62 -3.75
C GLU A 76 1.10 -10.30 -2.44
N TRP A 77 0.81 -11.09 -1.41
CA TRP A 77 1.48 -11.04 -0.12
C TRP A 77 2.47 -12.21 -0.03
N GLU A 78 3.71 -11.92 0.32
CA GLU A 78 4.75 -12.91 0.55
C GLU A 78 5.27 -12.78 1.99
N GLY A 79 5.17 -13.86 2.76
CA GLY A 79 5.66 -13.90 4.14
C GLY A 79 7.18 -14.07 4.18
N ASP A 80 7.88 -13.37 5.08
CA ASP A 80 9.34 -13.44 5.19
C ASP A 80 9.86 -14.70 5.91
N GLY A 81 8.95 -15.56 6.37
CA GLY A 81 9.22 -16.84 7.01
C GLY A 81 9.88 -16.76 8.39
N LYS A 82 10.30 -15.58 8.85
CA LYS A 82 11.06 -15.40 10.10
C LYS A 82 10.33 -14.53 11.12
N ASN A 83 9.38 -13.72 10.69
CA ASN A 83 8.47 -12.97 11.54
C ASN A 83 7.08 -13.00 10.87
N GLN A 84 6.00 -12.70 11.61
CA GLN A 84 4.68 -12.44 11.01
C GLN A 84 4.66 -11.15 10.14
N SER A 85 5.84 -10.71 9.69
CA SER A 85 6.06 -9.64 8.76
C SER A 85 6.06 -10.25 7.36
N GLY A 86 5.20 -9.71 6.51
CA GLY A 86 5.22 -10.05 5.10
C GLY A 86 5.19 -8.78 4.28
N TYR A 87 5.43 -8.99 2.99
CA TYR A 87 5.68 -7.96 2.03
C TYR A 87 4.61 -7.98 0.96
N TRP A 88 4.29 -6.80 0.44
CA TRP A 88 3.37 -6.65 -0.67
C TRP A 88 4.14 -6.30 -1.92
N LEU A 89 3.79 -6.95 -3.03
CA LEU A 89 4.43 -6.78 -4.32
C LEU A 89 3.40 -6.87 -5.44
N ILE A 90 3.70 -6.24 -6.57
CA ILE A 90 2.85 -6.34 -7.77
C ILE A 90 2.96 -7.75 -8.31
N LYS A 91 1.82 -8.41 -8.50
CA LYS A 91 1.76 -9.67 -9.20
C LYS A 91 2.08 -9.37 -10.66
N GLU A 92 3.22 -9.86 -11.13
CA GLU A 92 3.49 -9.88 -12.56
C GLU A 92 2.47 -10.86 -13.16
N VAL A 93 1.45 -10.31 -13.81
CA VAL A 93 0.59 -11.10 -14.68
C VAL A 93 1.54 -11.61 -15.75
N GLY A 94 1.81 -12.91 -15.73
CA GLY A 94 2.52 -13.56 -16.82
C GLY A 94 1.84 -13.09 -18.11
N SER A 95 2.63 -12.46 -18.98
CA SER A 95 2.27 -12.37 -20.38
C SER A 95 2.33 -13.81 -20.88
N ASP A 96 1.27 -14.59 -20.62
CA ASP A 96 1.03 -15.80 -21.38
C ASP A 96 0.85 -15.33 -22.82
N ALA A 97 1.86 -15.67 -23.61
CA ALA A 97 1.99 -15.41 -25.03
C ALA A 97 0.96 -16.21 -25.84
#